data_AF-A0A927WGN8-F1
#
_entry.id   AF-A0A927WGN8-F1
#
_cell.length_a   1.000
_cell.length_b   1.000
_cell.length_c   1.000
_cell.angle_alpha   90.00
_cell.angle_beta   90.00
_cell.angle_gamma   90.00
#
_symmetry.space_group_name_H-M   'P 1'
#
loop_
_entity.id
_entity.type
_entity.pdbx_description
1 polymer ?
#
loop_
_entity_poly.entity_id
_entity_poly.type
_entity_poly.pdbx_seq_one_letter_code
_entity_poly.pdbx_strand_id
1 'polypeptide(L)'
;MQREIKFRAWDKADKVMKYFSCGIFNRLPAGAEDLTEPMQYTGLKDKNGKEIYEGDIIRFNNNEDDLCQVCFGEFPVYDIETEEVTDTAHGWYAKVVFTDGLSRLE
;
A
#
# COMPACT_ATOMS: atom_id res chain seq x y z
N MET A 1 22.13 -5.68 1.88
CA MET A 1 21.64 -4.30 1.64
C MET A 1 20.70 -3.92 2.75
N GLN A 2 20.71 -2.66 3.19
CA GLN A 2 19.85 -2.17 4.27
C GLN A 2 18.64 -1.48 3.62
N ARG A 3 17.43 -2.00 3.85
CA ARG A 3 16.18 -1.39 3.37
C ARG A 3 15.86 -0.17 4.22
N GLU A 4 15.47 0.93 3.59
CA GLU A 4 15.01 2.13 4.29
C GLU A 4 13.62 1.89 4.92
N ILE A 5 13.48 2.22 6.20
CA ILE A 5 12.24 2.01 6.95
C ILE A 5 11.57 3.37 7.20
N LYS A 6 10.55 3.65 6.39
CA LYS A 6 9.70 4.85 6.44
C LYS A 6 8.24 4.43 6.56
N PHE A 7 7.45 5.31 7.15
CA PHE A 7 6.01 5.17 7.32
C PHE A 7 5.33 6.49 7.01
N ARG A 8 4.04 6.40 6.69
CA ARG A 8 3.14 7.53 6.66
C ARG A 8 1.84 7.18 7.36
N ALA A 9 1.15 8.17 7.90
CA ALA A 9 -0.18 7.99 8.47
C ALA A 9 -1.08 9.17 8.10
N TRP A 10 -2.36 8.90 7.91
CA TRP A 10 -3.35 9.93 7.70
C TRP A 10 -3.77 10.50 9.05
N ASP A 11 -3.63 11.81 9.20
CA ASP A 11 -4.15 12.54 10.35
C ASP A 11 -5.60 12.95 10.07
N LYS A 12 -6.53 12.41 10.84
CA LYS A 12 -7.97 12.67 10.65
C LYS A 12 -8.38 14.08 11.11
N ALA A 13 -7.70 14.64 12.10
CA ALA A 13 -8.01 15.95 12.65
C ALA A 13 -7.56 17.06 11.69
N ASP A 14 -6.30 16.99 11.27
CA ASP A 14 -5.68 17.96 10.37
C ASP A 14 -6.01 17.70 8.89
N LYS A 15 -6.50 16.49 8.56
CA LYS A 15 -6.72 16.00 7.18
C LYS A 15 -5.47 16.09 6.30
N VAL A 16 -4.33 15.68 6.86
CA VAL A 16 -3.03 15.69 6.16
C VAL A 16 -2.31 14.34 6.30
N MET A 17 -1.49 14.01 5.29
CA MET A 17 -0.60 12.85 5.35
C MET A 17 0.70 13.22 6.06
N LYS A 18 0.99 12.58 7.20
CA LYS A 18 2.22 12.77 7.98
C LYS A 18 3.21 11.65 7.65
N TYR A 19 4.50 11.99 7.51
CA TYR A 19 5.58 11.06 7.17
C TYR A 19 6.61 10.98 8.29
N PHE A 20 7.09 9.77 8.61
CA PHE A 20 8.03 9.55 9.71
C PHE A 20 8.84 8.25 9.51
N SER A 21 9.96 8.12 10.21
CA SER A 21 10.79 6.90 10.23
C SER A 21 10.69 6.19 11.59
N CYS A 22 11.01 4.89 11.61
CA CYS A 22 10.91 4.05 12.80
C CYS A 22 11.65 4.64 14.02
N GLY A 23 12.79 5.29 13.81
CA GLY A 23 13.57 5.93 14.88
C GLY A 23 12.91 7.15 15.55
N ILE A 24 11.77 7.62 15.05
CA ILE A 24 11.07 8.83 15.52
C ILE A 24 9.72 8.49 16.18
N PHE A 25 9.30 7.21 16.24
CA PHE A 25 8.01 6.80 16.83
C PHE A 25 7.82 7.25 18.30
N ASN A 26 8.91 7.43 19.04
CA ASN A 26 8.88 7.98 20.41
C ASN A 26 8.56 9.49 20.48
N ARG A 27 8.23 10.12 19.35
CA ARG A 27 7.94 11.55 19.24
C ARG A 27 6.61 11.81 18.53
N LEU A 28 5.68 10.86 18.53
CA LEU A 28 4.31 11.12 18.13
C LEU A 28 3.73 12.20 19.07
N PRO A 29 3.28 13.35 18.55
CA PRO A 29 2.70 14.40 19.37
C PRO A 29 1.45 13.86 20.11
N ALA A 30 1.17 14.42 21.29
CA ALA A 30 -0.08 14.18 22.00
C ALA A 30 -1.25 14.40 21.04
N GLY A 31 -2.10 13.39 20.83
CA GLY A 31 -3.09 13.34 19.74
C GLY A 31 -2.95 12.16 18.77
N ALA A 32 -2.10 11.17 19.07
CA ALA A 32 -1.93 9.95 18.26
C ALA A 32 -3.22 9.12 18.08
N GLU A 33 -4.30 9.44 18.81
CA GLU A 33 -5.62 8.82 18.66
C GLU A 33 -6.28 9.15 17.32
N ASP A 34 -5.95 10.29 16.71
CA ASP A 34 -6.52 10.74 15.44
C ASP A 34 -5.73 10.25 14.21
N LEU A 35 -4.61 9.55 14.42
CA LEU A 35 -3.82 8.96 13.34
C LEU A 35 -4.42 7.61 12.93
N THR A 36 -4.50 7.38 11.61
CA THR A 36 -4.79 6.04 11.09
C THR A 36 -3.64 5.07 11.33
N GLU A 37 -3.89 3.79 11.08
CA GLU A 37 -2.85 2.77 10.98
C GLU A 37 -1.71 3.25 10.05
N PRO A 38 -0.44 3.09 10.47
CA PRO A 38 0.70 3.53 9.68
C PRO A 38 0.87 2.63 8.44
N MET A 39 1.06 3.27 7.30
CA MET A 39 1.35 2.62 6.02
C MET A 39 2.86 2.58 5.78
N GLN A 40 3.42 1.38 5.57
CA GLN A 40 4.86 1.23 5.40
C GLN A 40 5.33 1.52 3.96
N TYR A 41 6.50 2.13 3.83
CA TYR A 41 7.17 2.29 2.53
C TYR A 41 7.64 0.94 1.97
N THR A 42 7.30 0.65 0.70
CA THR A 42 7.66 -0.60 0.01
C THR A 42 9.16 -0.75 -0.28
N GLY A 43 9.91 0.35 -0.35
CA GLY A 43 11.27 0.36 -0.89
C GLY A 43 11.32 0.60 -2.40
N LEU A 44 10.18 0.74 -3.07
CA LEU A 44 10.06 0.91 -4.52
C LEU A 44 9.55 2.32 -4.88
N LYS A 45 9.75 2.72 -6.14
CA LYS A 45 9.23 3.97 -6.69
C LYS A 45 8.44 3.69 -7.96
N ASP A 46 7.43 4.50 -8.23
CA ASP A 46 6.66 4.44 -9.47
C ASP A 46 7.47 4.99 -10.65
N LYS A 47 6.86 4.97 -11.85
CA LYS A 47 7.46 5.50 -13.08
C LYS A 47 7.83 6.99 -13.04
N ASN A 48 7.23 7.75 -12.12
CA ASN A 48 7.45 9.18 -11.92
C ASN A 48 8.43 9.45 -10.77
N GLY A 49 9.04 8.41 -10.19
CA GLY A 49 9.96 8.53 -9.06
C GLY A 49 9.28 8.75 -7.70
N LYS A 50 7.96 8.61 -7.62
CA LYS A 50 7.20 8.73 -6.36
C LYS A 50 7.31 7.42 -5.57
N GLU A 51 7.62 7.53 -4.28
CA GLU A 51 7.68 6.40 -3.37
C GLU A 51 6.30 5.73 -3.24
N ILE A 52 6.28 4.40 -3.27
CA ILE A 52 5.06 3.59 -3.13
C ILE A 52 4.95 3.10 -1.69
N TYR A 53 3.82 3.35 -1.05
CA TYR A 53 3.51 2.94 0.31
C TYR A 53 2.38 1.90 0.31
N GLU A 54 2.26 1.18 1.42
CA GLU A 54 1.07 0.37 1.70
C GLU A 54 -0.22 1.18 1.56
N GLY A 55 -1.25 0.55 1.01
CA GLY A 55 -2.54 1.16 0.74
C GLY A 55 -2.59 2.08 -0.48
N ASP A 56 -1.47 2.37 -1.16
CA ASP A 56 -1.50 3.13 -2.41
C ASP A 56 -2.27 2.36 -3.49
N ILE A 57 -3.05 3.10 -4.27
CA ILE A 57 -3.70 2.59 -5.48
C ILE A 57 -2.77 2.87 -6.67
N ILE A 58 -2.39 1.82 -7.36
CA ILE A 58 -1.52 1.86 -8.53
C ILE A 58 -2.23 1.28 -9.75
N ARG A 59 -1.78 1.69 -10.93
CA ARG A 59 -2.29 1.20 -12.21
C ARG A 59 -1.24 0.36 -12.90
N PHE A 60 -1.62 -0.84 -13.34
CA PHE A 60 -0.75 -1.70 -14.16
C PHE A 60 -1.03 -1.54 -15.66
N ASN A 61 -0.01 -1.78 -16.48
CA ASN A 61 -0.13 -1.97 -17.94
C ASN A 61 -0.83 -0.87 -18.75
N ASN A 62 -0.89 0.37 -18.25
CA ASN A 62 -1.62 1.49 -18.86
C ASN A 62 -3.13 1.25 -19.08
N ASN A 63 -3.71 0.21 -18.48
CA ASN A 63 -5.14 0.00 -18.50
C ASN A 63 -5.78 0.80 -17.37
N GLU A 64 -6.70 1.73 -17.70
CA GLU A 64 -7.38 2.58 -16.71
C GLU A 64 -8.30 1.79 -15.77
N ASP A 65 -8.65 0.56 -16.17
CA ASP A 65 -9.57 -0.31 -15.44
C ASP A 65 -8.84 -1.22 -14.44
N ASP A 66 -7.51 -1.37 -14.58
CA ASP A 66 -6.70 -2.27 -13.75
C ASP A 66 -6.07 -1.51 -12.57
N LEU A 67 -6.93 -1.11 -11.63
CA LEU A 67 -6.49 -0.57 -10.35
C LEU A 67 -6.13 -1.68 -9.38
N CYS A 68 -4.99 -1.53 -8.72
CA CYS A 68 -4.57 -2.43 -7.67
C CYS A 68 -4.20 -1.64 -6.41
N GLN A 69 -4.54 -2.18 -5.25
CA GLN A 69 -4.07 -1.69 -3.97
C GLN A 69 -2.79 -2.43 -3.57
N VAL A 70 -1.79 -1.69 -3.10
CA VAL A 70 -0.55 -2.27 -2.56
C VAL A 70 -0.78 -2.75 -1.13
N CYS A 71 -0.54 -4.03 -0.88
CA CYS A 71 -0.75 -4.68 0.42
C CYS A 71 0.53 -5.35 0.91
N PHE A 72 0.66 -5.51 2.23
CA PHE A 72 1.67 -6.35 2.86
C PHE A 72 0.99 -7.44 3.68
N GLY A 73 1.39 -8.70 3.47
CA GLY A 73 0.79 -9.83 4.20
C GLY A 73 0.92 -11.15 3.47
N GLU A 74 0.07 -12.10 3.84
CA GLU A 74 0.01 -13.41 3.20
C GLU A 74 -0.85 -13.39 1.94
N PHE A 75 -0.39 -14.05 0.89
CA PHE A 75 -1.11 -14.22 -0.36
C PHE A 75 -0.90 -15.63 -0.94
N PRO A 76 -1.91 -16.19 -1.62
CA PRO A 76 -1.80 -17.51 -2.25
C PRO A 76 -0.86 -17.49 -3.45
N VAL A 77 -0.13 -18.59 -3.63
CA VAL A 77 0.67 -18.88 -4.82
C VAL A 77 -0.10 -19.91 -5.65
N TYR A 78 -0.39 -19.56 -6.90
CA TYR A 78 -1.14 -20.40 -7.82
C TYR A 78 -0.20 -21.18 -8.74
N ASP A 79 -0.52 -22.44 -8.98
CA ASP A 79 0.04 -23.17 -10.12
C ASP A 79 -0.49 -22.56 -11.42
N ILE A 80 0.39 -22.30 -12.38
CA ILE A 80 0.02 -21.62 -13.63
C ILE A 80 -0.73 -22.55 -14.61
N GLU A 81 -0.55 -23.86 -14.50
CA GLU A 81 -1.20 -24.84 -15.37
C GLU A 81 -2.58 -25.25 -14.81
N THR A 82 -2.69 -25.41 -13.49
CA THR A 82 -3.93 -25.89 -12.86
C THR A 82 -4.80 -24.79 -12.26
N GLU A 83 -4.26 -23.58 -12.09
CA GLU A 83 -4.89 -22.45 -11.36
C GLU A 83 -5.26 -22.77 -9.90
N GLU A 84 -4.72 -23.86 -9.33
CA GLU A 84 -4.94 -24.23 -7.94
C GLU A 84 -3.93 -23.54 -7.02
N VAL A 85 -4.36 -23.23 -5.79
CA VAL A 85 -3.45 -22.71 -4.75
C VAL A 85 -2.55 -23.83 -4.28
N THR A 86 -1.25 -23.69 -4.50
CA THR A 86 -0.25 -24.69 -4.12
C THR A 86 0.50 -24.33 -2.84
N ASP A 87 0.66 -23.04 -2.57
CA ASP A 87 1.41 -22.55 -1.42
C ASP A 87 0.90 -21.16 -0.99
N THR A 88 1.45 -20.63 0.09
CA THR A 88 1.27 -19.24 0.52
C THR A 88 2.63 -18.56 0.67
N ALA A 89 2.67 -17.28 0.30
CA ALA A 89 3.84 -16.44 0.48
C ALA A 89 3.49 -15.23 1.35
N HIS A 90 4.46 -14.72 2.10
CA HIS A 90 4.30 -13.52 2.92
C HIS A 90 5.18 -12.39 2.39
N GLY A 91 4.58 -11.24 2.07
CA GLY A 91 5.32 -10.09 1.55
C GLY A 91 4.44 -9.02 0.92
N TRP A 92 5.06 -8.22 0.05
CA TRP A 92 4.37 -7.18 -0.71
C TRP A 92 3.68 -7.78 -1.93
N TYR A 93 2.40 -7.47 -2.11
CA TYR A 93 1.62 -7.89 -3.27
C TYR A 93 0.63 -6.80 -3.68
N ALA A 94 0.13 -6.89 -4.91
CA ALA A 94 -0.89 -5.99 -5.44
C ALA A 94 -2.23 -6.72 -5.50
N LYS A 95 -3.23 -6.21 -4.77
CA LYS A 95 -4.59 -6.74 -4.78
C LYS A 95 -5.41 -5.98 -5.81
N VAL A 96 -5.96 -6.68 -6.79
CA VAL A 96 -6.85 -6.10 -7.80
C VAL A 96 -8.08 -5.52 -7.13
N VAL A 97 -8.39 -4.27 -7.44
CA VAL A 97 -9.59 -3.55 -7.02
C VAL A 97 -10.51 -3.46 -8.23
N PHE A 98 -11.59 -4.23 -8.21
CA PHE A 98 -12.60 -4.15 -9.27
C PHE A 98 -13.35 -2.82 -9.14
N THR A 99 -13.16 -1.90 -10.10
CA THR A 99 -14.05 -0.76 -10.24
C THR A 99 -15.28 -1.21 -11.03
N ASP A 100 -16.45 -1.17 -10.43
CA ASP A 100 -17.67 -1.27 -11.20
C ASP A 100 -17.85 -0.01 -12.07
N GLY A 101 -18.59 -0.13 -13.18
CA GLY A 101 -18.85 1.00 -14.08
C GLY A 101 -19.63 2.16 -13.44
N LEU A 102 -20.21 1.95 -12.25
CA LEU A 102 -20.96 2.97 -11.50
C LEU A 102 -20.05 3.95 -10.74
N SER A 103 -18.84 3.52 -10.35
CA SER A 103 -17.86 4.37 -9.67
C SER A 103 -17.24 5.47 -10.57
N ARG A 104 -17.61 5.52 -11.86
CA ARG A 104 -17.13 6.51 -12.85
C ARG A 104 -18.09 7.69 -13.09
N LEU A 105 -19.25 7.69 -12.45
CA LEU A 105 -20.36 8.61 -12.74
C LEU A 105 -20.59 9.70 -11.68
N GLU A 106 -19.69 9.85 -10.71
CA GLU A 106 -19.69 10.97 -9.76
C GLU A 106 -18.57 11.98 -10.03
#